data_AF-A0A8T4PVK7-F1
#
_entry.id   AF-A0A8T4PVK7-F1
#
_cell.length_a   1.000
_cell.length_b   1.000
_cell.length_c   1.000
_cell.angle_alpha   90.00
_cell.angle_beta   90.00
_cell.angle_gamma   90.00
#
_symmetry.space_group_name_H-M   'P 1'
#
loop_
_entity.id
_entity.type
_entity.pdbx_description
1 polymer ?
#
loop_
_entity_poly.entity_id
_entity_poly.type
_entity_poly.pdbx_seq_one_letter_code
_entity_poly.pdbx_strand_id
1 'polypeptide(L)'
;MDLGIVGTVLSGLNIALILSLLYVYIRNLRKMPTLFTWGLVIFAFLFLVQNVVTFAFAFTMMPLYVMEVKAYVLIFTALQTLAFALLNIITWR
;
A
#
# COMPACT_ATOMS: atom_id res chain seq x y z
N MET A 1 -20.85 -9.22 3.18
CA MET A 1 -20.15 -8.01 2.73
C MET A 1 -19.48 -8.32 1.40
N ASP A 2 -19.56 -7.42 0.42
CA ASP A 2 -18.89 -7.60 -0.87
C ASP A 2 -17.37 -7.55 -0.67
N LEU A 3 -16.66 -8.64 -0.99
CA LEU A 3 -15.21 -8.74 -0.84
C LEU A 3 -14.47 -7.66 -1.65
N GLY A 4 -15.06 -7.18 -2.75
CA GLY A 4 -14.52 -6.09 -3.56
C GLY A 4 -14.53 -4.74 -2.83
N ILE A 5 -15.59 -4.45 -2.07
CA ILE A 5 -15.68 -3.22 -1.27
C ILE A 5 -14.60 -3.24 -0.18
N VAL A 6 -14.45 -4.36 0.53
CA VAL A 6 -13.42 -4.49 1.58
C VAL A 6 -12.01 -4.34 0.99
N GLY A 7 -11.73 -4.97 -0.15
CA GLY A 7 -10.44 -4.83 -0.82
C GLY A 7 -10.12 -3.40 -1.28
N THR A 8 -11.15 -2.66 -1.72
CA THR A 8 -11.01 -1.25 -2.14
C THR A 8 -10.70 -0.35 -0.94
N VAL A 9 -11.40 -0.55 0.18
CA VAL A 9 -11.15 0.19 1.43
C VAL A 9 -9.73 -0.07 1.94
N LEU A 10 -9.29 -1.34 1.95
CA LEU A 10 -7.93 -1.71 2.36
C LEU A 10 -6.86 -1.14 1.43
N SER A 11 -7.09 -1.10 0.12
CA SER A 11 -6.17 -0.46 -0.82
C SER A 11 -6.07 1.06 -0.58
N GLY A 12 -7.20 1.73 -0.32
CA GLY A 12 -7.20 3.14 0.08
C GLY A 12 -6.42 3.39 1.38
N LEU A 13 -6.59 2.51 2.37
CA LEU A 13 -5.83 2.56 3.62
C LEU A 13 -4.33 2.34 3.40
N ASN A 14 -3.96 1.39 2.53
CA ASN A 14 -2.56 1.17 2.16
C ASN A 14 -1.94 2.43 1.55
N ILE A 15 -2.64 3.11 0.64
CA ILE A 15 -2.17 4.37 0.05
C ILE A 15 -1.88 5.39 1.16
N ALA A 16 -2.80 5.59 2.11
CA ALA A 16 -2.60 6.53 3.21
C ALA A 16 -1.40 6.16 4.11
N LEU A 17 -1.28 4.88 4.47
CA LEU A 17 -0.16 4.36 5.27
C LEU A 17 1.19 4.52 4.56
N ILE A 18 1.23 4.24 3.25
CA ILE A 18 2.45 4.40 2.46
C ILE A 18 2.83 5.87 2.35
N LEU A 19 1.88 6.78 2.10
CA LEU A 19 2.17 8.23 2.04
C LEU A 19 2.79 8.74 3.35
N SER A 20 2.29 8.25 4.49
CA SER A 20 2.87 8.53 5.81
C SER A 20 4.32 8.04 5.93
N LEU A 21 4.61 6.80 5.52
CA LEU A 21 5.99 6.27 5.50
C LEU A 21 6.89 7.06 4.55
N LEU A 22 6.40 7.37 3.35
CA LEU A 22 7.13 8.07 2.31
C LEU A 22 7.53 9.47 2.79
N TYR A 23 6.65 10.16 3.52
CA TYR A 23 6.96 11.41 4.18
C TYR A 23 8.13 11.28 5.16
N VAL A 24 8.11 10.28 6.05
CA VAL A 24 9.21 10.06 7.02
C VAL A 24 10.50 9.66 6.31
N TYR A 25 10.44 8.77 5.32
CA TYR A 25 11.61 8.31 4.58
C TYR A 25 12.25 9.44 3.78
N ILE A 26 11.48 10.31 3.13
CA ILE A 26 12.00 11.51 2.46
C ILE A 26 12.62 12.47 3.47
N ARG A 27 11.98 12.68 4.64
CA ARG A 27 12.54 13.51 5.71
C ARG A 27 13.87 12.97 6.20
N ASN A 28 13.99 11.65 6.35
CA ASN A 28 15.22 10.98 6.78
C ASN A 28 16.29 11.01 5.69
N LEU A 29 15.91 10.84 4.42
CA LEU A 29 16.79 10.91 3.27
C LEU A 29 17.49 12.28 3.16
N ARG A 30 16.77 13.37 3.46
CA ARG A 30 17.33 14.73 3.50
C ARG A 30 18.36 14.93 4.62
N LYS A 31 18.26 14.17 5.72
CA LYS A 31 19.18 14.27 6.86
C LYS A 31 20.38 13.34 6.74
N MET A 32 20.15 12.12 6.25
CA MET A 32 21.15 11.06 6.15
C MET A 32 20.95 10.31 4.82
N PRO A 33 21.47 10.85 3.70
CA PRO A 33 21.33 10.25 2.38
C PRO A 33 22.25 9.03 2.27
N THR A 34 21.70 7.86 2.60
CA THR A 34 22.40 6.57 2.53
C THR A 34 21.71 5.68 1.50
N LEU A 35 22.43 4.68 0.96
CA LEU A 35 21.83 3.69 0.06
C LEU A 35 20.60 3.00 0.69
N PHE A 36 20.63 2.80 2.01
CA PHE A 36 19.52 2.22 2.77
C PHE A 36 18.27 3.11 2.75
N THR A 37 18.41 4.41 3.03
CA THR A 37 17.26 5.33 3.02
C THR A 37 16.70 5.56 1.62
N TRP A 38 17.55 5.57 0.59
CA TRP A 38 17.12 5.53 -0.80
C TRP A 38 16.31 4.27 -1.12
N GLY A 39 16.78 3.10 -0.67
CA GLY A 39 16.07 1.84 -0.83
C GLY A 39 14.67 1.88 -0.22
N LEU A 40 14.52 2.44 0.99
CA LEU A 40 13.21 2.60 1.64
C LEU A 40 12.25 3.51 0.86
N VAL A 41 12.75 4.63 0.33
CA VAL A 41 11.93 5.56 -0.48
C VAL A 41 11.47 4.89 -1.77
N ILE A 42 12.38 4.23 -2.49
CA ILE A 42 12.05 3.52 -3.75
C ILE A 42 11.05 2.40 -3.47
N PHE A 43 11.28 1.61 -2.42
CA PHE A 43 10.39 0.53 -2.01
C PHE A 43 8.98 1.05 -1.71
N ALA A 44 8.86 2.07 -0.85
CA ALA A 44 7.58 2.68 -0.53
C ALA A 44 6.89 3.27 -1.78
N PHE A 45 7.65 3.90 -2.68
CA PHE A 45 7.12 4.45 -3.92
C PHE A 45 6.57 3.36 -4.86
N LEU A 46 7.26 2.24 -5.03
CA LEU A 46 6.78 1.12 -5.86
C LEU A 46 5.47 0.54 -5.32
N PHE A 47 5.38 0.36 -4.00
CA PHE A 47 4.13 -0.06 -3.36
C PHE A 47 3.02 0.99 -3.49
N LEU A 48 3.35 2.28 -3.45
CA LEU A 48 2.36 3.34 -3.68
C LEU A 48 1.74 3.21 -5.06
N VAL A 49 2.59 3.08 -6.10
CA VAL A 49 2.14 2.88 -7.48
C VAL A 49 1.27 1.63 -7.59
N GLN A 50 1.70 0.50 -7.02
CA GLN A 50 0.92 -0.74 -7.02
C GLN A 50 -0.49 -0.53 -6.42
N ASN A 51 -0.60 0.10 -5.25
CA ASN A 51 -1.90 0.29 -4.59
C ASN A 51 -2.78 1.31 -5.32
N VAL A 52 -2.19 2.38 -5.87
CA VAL A 52 -2.93 3.35 -6.69
C VAL A 52 -3.50 2.68 -7.94
N VAL A 53 -2.72 1.82 -8.60
CA VAL A 53 -3.16 1.05 -9.77
C VAL A 53 -4.28 0.09 -9.37
N THR A 54 -4.13 -0.67 -8.29
CA THR A 54 -5.18 -1.56 -7.77
C THR A 54 -6.47 -0.79 -7.44
N PHE A 55 -6.34 0.35 -6.77
CA PHE A 55 -7.47 1.20 -6.40
C PHE A 55 -8.17 1.75 -7.65
N ALA A 56 -7.44 2.30 -8.62
CA ALA A 56 -7.99 2.82 -9.86
C ALA A 56 -8.71 1.73 -10.68
N PHE A 57 -8.13 0.52 -10.77
CA PHE A 57 -8.77 -0.60 -11.44
C PHE A 57 -10.05 -1.07 -10.72
N ALA A 58 -10.15 -0.93 -9.40
CA ALA A 58 -11.39 -1.26 -8.67
C ALA A 58 -12.59 -0.39 -9.09
N PHE A 59 -12.35 0.86 -9.52
CA PHE A 59 -13.41 1.73 -10.06
C PHE A 59 -13.61 1.56 -11.58
N THR A 60 -12.55 1.26 -12.32
CA THR A 60 -12.57 1.28 -13.79
C THR A 60 -13.00 -0.06 -14.39
N MET A 61 -12.67 -1.18 -13.73
CA MET A 61 -13.03 -2.52 -14.22
C MET A 61 -14.40 -2.93 -13.70
N MET A 62 -15.33 -3.21 -14.63
CA MET A 62 -16.63 -3.83 -14.34
C MET A 62 -16.42 -5.15 -13.55
N PRO A 63 -17.31 -5.55 -12.61
CA PRO A 63 -17.15 -6.69 -11.69
C PRO A 63 -16.97 -8.10 -12.33
N LEU A 64 -16.76 -8.15 -13.64
CA LEU A 64 -16.69 -9.31 -14.52
C LEU A 64 -15.44 -10.19 -14.35
N TYR A 65 -14.38 -9.71 -13.71
CA TYR A 65 -13.14 -10.48 -13.63
C TYR A 65 -13.01 -11.28 -12.31
N VAL A 66 -13.47 -12.53 -12.43
CA VAL A 66 -13.13 -13.73 -11.66
C VAL A 66 -13.37 -13.69 -10.16
N MET A 67 -14.58 -14.11 -9.77
CA MET A 67 -15.01 -14.28 -8.36
C MET A 67 -14.02 -15.13 -7.55
N GLU A 68 -13.35 -16.11 -8.18
CA GLU A 68 -12.37 -16.98 -7.54
C GLU A 68 -11.09 -16.24 -7.14
N VAL A 69 -10.69 -15.19 -7.86
CA VAL A 69 -9.44 -14.44 -7.60
C VAL A 69 -9.63 -13.38 -6.52
N LYS A 70 -10.86 -12.92 -6.28
CA LYS A 70 -11.18 -11.86 -5.30
C LYS A 70 -10.71 -12.20 -3.89
N ALA A 71 -10.83 -13.45 -3.47
CA ALA A 71 -10.41 -13.90 -2.15
C ALA A 71 -8.88 -13.79 -1.97
N TYR A 72 -8.10 -14.21 -2.97
CA TYR A 72 -6.65 -14.11 -2.94
C TYR A 72 -6.18 -12.65 -2.91
N VAL A 73 -6.75 -11.80 -3.76
CA VAL A 73 -6.44 -10.36 -3.79
C VAL A 73 -6.75 -9.72 -2.44
N LEU A 74 -7.87 -10.08 -1.81
CA LEU A 74 -8.23 -9.59 -0.48
C LEU A 74 -7.20 -10.01 0.57
N ILE A 75 -6.81 -11.28 0.59
CA ILE A 75 -5.83 -11.80 1.57
C ILE A 75 -4.48 -11.09 1.42
N PHE A 76 -3.97 -10.95 0.19
CA PHE A 76 -2.73 -10.22 -0.06
C PHE A 76 -2.85 -8.75 0.35
N THR A 77 -3.96 -8.09 0.01
CA THR A 77 -4.18 -6.69 0.37
C THR A 77 -4.23 -6.51 1.89
N ALA A 78 -4.93 -7.38 2.60
CA ALA A 78 -5.03 -7.35 4.07
C ALA A 78 -3.69 -7.58 4.75
N LEU A 79 -2.92 -8.58 4.30
CA LEU A 79 -1.58 -8.85 4.84
C LEU A 79 -0.64 -7.66 4.60
N GLN A 80 -0.72 -7.06 3.41
CA GLN A 80 0.03 -5.86 3.06
C GLN A 80 -0.36 -4.66 3.94
N THR A 81 -1.65 -4.48 4.25
CA THR A 81 -2.13 -3.47 5.19
C THR A 81 -1.53 -3.67 6.58
N LEU A 82 -1.53 -4.90 7.09
CA LEU A 82 -0.90 -5.21 8.38
C LEU A 82 0.59 -4.88 8.35
N ALA A 83 1.30 -5.24 7.27
CA ALA A 83 2.72 -4.93 7.13
C ALA A 83 3.00 -3.42 7.16
N PHE A 84 2.23 -2.61 6.41
CA PHE A 84 2.41 -1.15 6.42
C PHE A 84 1.96 -0.49 7.71
N ALA A 85 0.94 -1.02 8.38
CA ALA A 85 0.52 -0.53 9.69
C ALA A 85 1.64 -0.75 10.72
N LEU A 86 2.23 -1.94 10.77
CA LEU A 86 3.36 -2.26 11.64
C LEU A 86 4.58 -1.39 11.32
N LEU A 87 4.93 -1.26 10.04
CA LEU A 87 6.04 -0.39 9.62
C LEU A 87 5.80 1.07 10.00
N ASN A 88 4.57 1.59 9.87
CA ASN A 88 4.23 2.92 10.34
C ASN A 88 4.46 3.05 11.85
N ILE A 89 3.90 2.13 12.64
CA ILE A 89 4.04 2.15 14.10
C ILE A 89 5.52 2.18 14.51
N ILE A 90 6.36 1.36 13.87
CA ILE A 90 7.80 1.29 14.18
C ILE A 90 8.53 2.55 13.70
N THR A 91 8.18 3.08 12.52
CA THR A 91 8.86 4.24 11.93
C THR A 91 8.56 5.55 12.65
N TRP A 92 7.37 5.67 13.23
CA TRP A 92 6.93 6.87 13.95
C TRP A 92 7.22 6.84 15.46
N ARG A 93 7.62 5.69 15.99
CA ARG A 93 8.06 5.54 17.37
C ARG A 93 9.49 6.04 17.56
#